data_AF-A0AAW6DMI3-F1
#
_entry.id   AF-A0AAW6DMI3-F1
#
_cell.length_a   1.000
_cell.length_b   1.000
_cell.length_c   1.000
_cell.angle_alpha   90.00
_cell.angle_beta   90.00
_cell.angle_gamma   90.00
#
_symmetry.space_group_name_H-M   'P 1'
#
loop_
_entity.id
_entity.type
_entity.pdbx_description
1 polymer ?
#
loop_
_entity_poly.entity_id
_entity_poly.type
_entity_poly.pdbx_seq_one_letter_code
_entity_poly.pdbx_strand_id
1 'polypeptide(L)' 'MNLTRNHIISYKHDIREMCEENNMPLPEGYYLPTPPEVDNNYMASLKQKERVERMCRYGAKFTKKKTEYDLEQMSLF' A
#
# COMPACT_ATOMS: atom_id res chain seq x y z
N MET A 1 4.81 2.57 5.91
CA MET A 1 4.47 1.19 6.25
C MET A 1 3.38 0.76 5.29
N ASN A 2 3.66 -0.23 4.44
CA ASN A 2 2.79 -0.66 3.33
C ASN A 2 1.71 -1.65 3.78
N LEU A 3 1.01 -1.34 4.87
CA LEU A 3 0.12 -2.29 5.55
C LEU A 3 -0.95 -2.86 4.60
N THR A 4 -1.65 -1.98 3.89
CA THR A 4 -2.71 -2.35 2.94
C THR A 4 -2.19 -3.26 1.83
N ARG A 5 -1.02 -2.93 1.25
CA ARG A 5 -0.38 -3.75 0.23
C ARG A 5 -0.03 -5.14 0.76
N ASN A 6 0.57 -5.20 1.94
CA ASN A 6 0.98 -6.46 2.57
C ASN A 6 -0.24 -7.35 2.87
N HIS A 7 -1.32 -6.78 3.39
CA HIS A 7 -2.57 -7.50 3.61
C HIS A 7 -3.18 -8.03 2.31
N ILE A 8 -3.20 -7.23 1.24
CA ILE A 8 -3.71 -7.66 -0.06
C ILE A 8 -2.87 -8.82 -0.62
N ILE A 9 -1.54 -8.77 -0.50
CA ILE A 9 -0.67 -9.87 -0.94
C ILE A 9 -0.95 -11.14 -0.14
N SER A 10 -1.04 -11.03 1.19
CA SER A 10 -1.36 -12.16 2.06
C SER A 10 -2.69 -12.80 1.65
N TYR A 11 -3.76 -12.01 1.54
CA TYR A 11 -5.07 -12.54 1.18
C TYR A 11 -5.15 -13.10 -0.23
N LYS A 12 -4.38 -12.58 -1.19
CA LYS A 12 -4.26 -13.21 -2.51
C LYS A 12 -3.66 -14.61 -2.40
N HIS A 13 -2.63 -14.81 -1.57
CA HIS A 13 -2.08 -16.14 -1.34
C HIS A 13 -3.13 -17.09 -0.75
N ASP A 14 -3.83 -16.65 0.31
CA ASP A 14 -4.88 -17.45 0.97
C ASP A 14 -6.02 -17.81 0.01
N ILE A 15 -6.49 -16.84 -0.80
CA ILE A 15 -7.54 -17.06 -1.81
C ILE A 15 -7.09 -18.11 -2.83
N ARG A 16 -5.85 -18.03 -3.30
CA ARG A 16 -5.33 -18.96 -4.29
C ARG A 16 -5.26 -20.38 -3.72
N GLU A 17 -4.72 -20.54 -2.52
CA GLU A 17 -4.64 -21.84 -1.84
C GLU A 17 -6.04 -22.45 -1.65
N MET A 18 -7.00 -21.68 -1.12
CA MET A 18 -8.37 -22.17 -0.96
C MET A 18 -9.03 -22.53 -2.29
N CYS A 19 -8.83 -21.75 -3.36
CA CYS A 19 -9.38 -22.07 -4.67
C CYS A 19 -8.75 -23.34 -5.28
N GLU A 20 -7.43 -23.52 -5.14
CA GLU A 20 -6.72 -24.72 -5.59
C GLU A 20 -7.18 -25.97 -4.83
N GLU A 21 -7.32 -25.90 -3.50
CA GLU A 21 -7.80 -27.01 -2.67
C GLU A 21 -9.24 -27.43 -3.00
N ASN A 22 -10.09 -26.48 -3.36
CA ASN A 22 -11.51 -26.72 -3.65
C ASN A 22 -11.80 -26.91 -5.16
N ASN A 23 -10.78 -26.95 -6.03
CA ASN A 23 -10.92 -26.98 -7.49
C ASN A 23 -11.87 -25.87 -8.02
N MET A 24 -11.82 -24.69 -7.42
CA MET A 24 -12.63 -23.54 -7.79
C MET A 24 -11.83 -22.57 -8.66
N PRO A 25 -12.48 -21.88 -9.62
CA PRO A 25 -11.84 -20.79 -10.32
C PRO A 25 -11.56 -19.61 -9.39
N LEU A 26 -10.48 -18.87 -9.65
CA LEU A 26 -10.18 -17.64 -8.92
C LEU A 26 -11.28 -16.58 -9.16
N PRO A 27 -11.68 -15.82 -8.12
CA PRO A 27 -12.68 -14.77 -8.26
C PRO A 27 -12.15 -13.60 -9.10
N GLU A 28 -13.05 -12.86 -9.77
CA GLU A 28 -12.70 -11.72 -10.63
C GLU A 28 -11.83 -10.67 -9.90
N GLY A 29 -12.15 -10.37 -8.64
CA GLY A 29 -11.40 -9.42 -7.81
C GLY A 29 -9.94 -9.81 -7.56
N TYR A 30 -9.56 -11.08 -7.76
CA TYR A 30 -8.17 -11.53 -7.64
C TYR A 30 -7.24 -10.83 -8.65
N TYR A 31 -7.76 -10.53 -9.84
CA TYR A 31 -7.01 -9.91 -10.93
C TYR A 31 -6.85 -8.40 -10.79
N LEU A 32 -7.45 -7.78 -9.77
CA LEU A 32 -7.20 -6.38 -9.46
C LEU A 32 -5.71 -6.16 -9.15
N PRO A 33 -5.08 -5.10 -9.66
CA PRO A 33 -3.67 -4.86 -9.44
C PRO A 33 -3.38 -4.67 -7.95
N THR A 34 -2.28 -5.23 -7.49
CA THR A 34 -1.81 -5.01 -6.11
C THR A 34 -1.43 -3.53 -5.98
N PRO A 35 -1.87 -2.82 -4.93
CA PRO A 35 -1.52 -1.41 -4.76
C PRO A 35 0.01 -1.18 -4.80
N PRO A 36 0.44 -0.03 -5.34
CA PRO A 36 1.85 0.32 -5.40
C PRO A 36 2.46 0.44 -4.01
N GLU A 37 3.77 0.31 -3.94
CA GLU A 37 4.49 0.60 -2.70
C GLU A 37 4.47 2.11 -2.43
N VAL A 38 4.06 2.49 -1.23
CA VAL A 38 4.02 3.88 -0.76
C VAL A 38 5.10 4.17 0.27
N ASP A 39 5.52 5.44 0.34
CA ASP A 39 6.51 5.90 1.32
C ASP A 39 6.11 5.56 2.76
N ASN A 40 7.09 5.39 3.64
CA ASN A 40 6.81 5.06 5.02
C ASN A 40 5.99 6.11 5.77
N ASN A 41 6.02 7.35 5.31
CA ASN A 41 5.28 8.50 5.82
C ASN A 41 4.06 8.85 4.95
N TYR A 42 3.66 7.96 4.03
CA TYR A 42 2.45 8.14 3.23
C TYR A 42 1.24 8.41 4.16
N MET A 43 0.53 9.51 3.90
CA MET A 43 -0.55 10.03 4.75
C MET A 43 -0.18 10.40 6.20
N ALA A 44 1.10 10.61 6.51
CA ALA A 44 1.50 11.29 7.75
C ALA A 44 1.03 12.75 7.69
N SER A 45 -0.16 13.02 8.25
CA SER A 45 -0.65 14.39 8.36
C SER A 45 0.24 15.18 9.30
N LEU A 46 0.89 16.23 8.78
CA LEU A 46 1.66 17.20 9.56
C LEU A 46 0.80 17.94 10.61
N LYS A 47 -0.53 17.80 10.55
CA LYS A 47 -1.46 18.36 11.54
C LYS A 47 -1.43 17.60 12.88
N GLN A 48 -0.99 16.34 12.88
CA GLN A 48 -0.88 15.52 14.09
C GLN A 48 0.47 15.76 14.79
N LYS A 49 0.57 16.84 15.59
CA LYS A 49 1.82 17.29 16.22
C LYS A 49 2.57 16.18 16.96
N GLU A 50 1.89 15.41 17.80
CA GLU A 50 2.52 14.33 18.57
C GLU A 50 3.12 13.23 17.68
N ARG A 51 2.44 12.88 16.58
CA ARG A 51 2.93 11.87 15.64
C ARG A 51 4.15 12.37 14.89
N VAL A 52 4.13 13.64 14.46
CA VAL A 52 5.27 14.30 13.80
C VAL A 52 6.46 14.35 14.75
N GLU A 53 6.26 14.72 16.01
CA GLU A 53 7.31 14.75 17.03
C GLU A 53 7.93 13.37 17.26
N ARG A 54 7.12 12.31 17.38
CA ARG A 54 7.62 10.93 17.49
C ARG A 54 8.46 10.55 16.27
N MET A 55 7.97 10.84 15.08
CA MET A 55 8.66 10.51 13.83
C MET A 55 9.96 11.32 13.64
N CYS A 56 10.00 12.59 14.04
CA CYS A 56 11.23 13.38 14.13
C CYS A 56 12.27 12.75 15.08
N ARG A 57 11.85 12.25 16.25
CA ARG A 57 12.75 11.58 17.20
C ARG A 57 13.39 10.31 16.62
N TYR A 58 12.69 9.61 15.74
CA TYR A 58 13.22 8.44 15.00
C TYR A 58 14.04 8.82 13.76
N GLY A 59 14.32 10.12 13.52
CA GLY A 59 15.16 10.58 12.43
C GLY A 59 14.46 10.71 11.06
N ALA A 60 13.12 10.67 11.02
CA ALA A 60 12.38 10.81 9.77
C ALA A 60 12.55 12.22 9.19
N LYS A 61 12.98 12.30 7.92
CA LYS A 61 13.03 13.57 7.15
C LYS A 61 11.71 13.76 6.43
N PHE A 62 11.01 14.84 6.74
CA PHE A 62 9.74 15.17 6.10
C PHE A 62 9.95 16.00 4.84
N THR A 63 9.57 15.46 3.69
CA THR A 63 9.51 16.23 2.44
C THR A 63 8.22 17.03 2.43
N LYS A 64 8.32 18.37 2.52
CA LYS A 64 7.16 19.28 2.50
C LYS A 64 6.62 19.55 1.10
N LYS A 65 7.27 19.03 0.06
CA LYS A 65 6.86 19.24 -1.33
C LYS A 65 5.68 18.34 -1.65
N LYS A 66 4.63 18.91 -2.24
CA LYS A 66 3.53 18.14 -2.83
C LYS A 66 4.14 17.27 -3.92
N THR A 67 4.02 15.95 -3.79
CA THR A 67 4.42 15.03 -4.85
C THR A 67 3.55 15.34 -6.07
N GLU A 68 4.19 15.62 -7.21
CA GLU A 68 3.46 15.80 -8.47
C GLU A 68 2.79 14.47 -8.84
N TYR A 69 1.59 14.57 -9.39
CA TYR A 69 0.82 13.41 -9.80
C TYR A 69 1.44 12.84 -11.07
N ASP A 70 2.02 11.66 -10.97
CA ASP A 70 2.61 10.97 -12.09
C ASP A 70 1.51 10.27 -12.91
N LEU A 71 1.32 10.74 -14.15
CA LEU A 71 0.31 10.22 -15.07
C LEU A 71 0.59 8.77 -15.47
N GLU A 72 1.84 8.31 -15.39
CA GLU A 72 2.21 6.92 -15.67
C GLU A 72 1.69 5.97 -14.58
N GLN A 73 1.34 6.46 -13.39
CA GLN A 73 0.69 5.63 -12.36
C GLN A 73 -0.73 5.21 -12.72
N MET A 74 -1.34 5.83 -13.74
CA MET A 74 -2.61 5.40 -14.34
C MET A 74 -2.40 4.44 -15.53
N SER A 75 -1.17 4.25 -15.98
CA SER A 75 -0.86 3.35 -17.07
C SER A 75 -0.96 1.90 -16.59
N LEU A 76 -1.74 1.10 -17.31
CA LEU A 76 -1.74 -0.36 -17.18
C LEU A 76 -0.63 -1.01 -18.02
N PHE A 77 0.22 -0.20 -18.67
CA PHE A 77 1.28 -0.60 -19.62
C PHE A 77 2.63 -0.03 -19.22
#